data_AF-A0A2K2BFS4-F1
#
_entry.id   AF-A0A2K2BFS4-F1
#
_cell.length_a   1.000
_cell.length_b   1.000
_cell.length_c   1.000
_cell.angle_alpha   90.00
_cell.angle_beta   90.00
_cell.angle_gamma   90.00
#
_symmetry.space_group_name_H-M   'P 1'
#
loop_
_entity.id
_entity.type
_entity.pdbx_description
1 polymer ?
#
loop_
_entity_poly.entity_id
_entity_poly.type
_entity_poly.pdbx_seq_one_letter_code
_entity_poly.pdbx_strand_id
1 'polypeptide(L)'
;MRSQVEAQDPVHKSPYISTDPVSTSSLLPSLRSQWCSSPLRNMLGLRGSVRLLTEINQSLLQNATFRCQHVQGLRVGNTEIPNDKKLEVALQYIHGIGRKRAHQILCELSLVNKPTKDLTGIELNSLREEVSKYLTGPDLARRVKADVQRLVDIECYRGYRHVEGLPCRGQRTSTNARTRKEHQKYGSQEVAERIRKHQERSQAK
;
A
#
# COMPACT_ATOMS: atom_id res chain seq x y z
N MET A 1 4.51 -29.25 -42.11
CA MET A 1 5.64 -28.36 -42.39
C MET A 1 5.71 -27.33 -41.27
N ARG A 2 6.67 -27.49 -40.36
CA ARG A 2 6.97 -26.55 -39.27
C ARG A 2 7.65 -25.33 -39.87
N SER A 3 7.03 -24.16 -39.78
CA SER A 3 7.73 -22.89 -39.93
C SER A 3 7.91 -22.27 -38.54
N GLN A 4 9.16 -22.31 -38.08
CA GLN A 4 9.66 -21.44 -37.05
C GLN A 4 9.65 -20.00 -37.59
N VAL A 5 9.24 -19.03 -36.78
CA VAL A 5 9.66 -17.64 -36.97
C VAL A 5 10.19 -17.17 -35.62
N GLU A 6 11.47 -16.85 -35.64
CA GLU A 6 12.32 -16.45 -34.53
C GLU A 6 11.87 -15.13 -33.91
N ALA A 7 12.00 -15.08 -32.59
CA ALA A 7 11.93 -13.86 -31.80
C ALA A 7 13.27 -13.12 -31.87
N GLN A 8 13.24 -11.82 -32.17
CA GLN A 8 14.31 -10.87 -31.83
C GLN A 8 13.70 -9.47 -31.59
N ASP A 9 13.53 -9.08 -30.33
CA ASP A 9 13.28 -7.69 -29.94
C ASP A 9 14.63 -7.01 -29.62
N PRO A 10 14.96 -5.84 -30.20
CA PRO A 10 16.22 -5.15 -29.91
C PRO A 10 16.17 -4.40 -28.57
N VAL A 11 17.11 -4.75 -27.70
CA VAL A 11 17.46 -4.07 -26.45
C VAL A 11 17.98 -2.66 -26.76
N HIS A 12 17.21 -1.62 -26.43
CA HIS A 12 17.71 -0.25 -26.46
C HIS A 12 18.49 0.04 -25.16
N LYS A 13 19.83 -0.03 -25.25
CA LYS A 13 20.75 0.42 -24.19
C LYS A 13 20.74 1.96 -24.16
N SER A 14 20.53 2.55 -22.99
CA SER A 14 20.76 3.98 -22.73
C SER A 14 22.22 4.17 -22.29
N PRO A 15 23.00 5.07 -22.92
CA PRO A 15 24.36 5.36 -22.49
C PRO A 15 24.39 6.41 -21.38
N TYR A 16 25.20 6.13 -20.36
CA TYR A 16 25.76 7.04 -19.36
C TYR A 16 26.09 8.44 -19.92
N ILE A 17 25.77 9.51 -19.17
CA ILE A 17 26.73 10.58 -18.83
C ILE A 17 26.44 11.09 -17.41
N SER A 18 27.35 10.77 -16.50
CA SER A 18 27.56 11.38 -15.19
C SER A 18 28.37 12.66 -15.34
N THR A 19 27.96 13.74 -14.70
CA THR A 19 28.84 14.90 -14.45
C THR A 19 28.79 15.23 -12.96
N ASP A 20 29.87 14.87 -12.28
CA ASP A 20 30.20 15.32 -10.92
C ASP A 20 30.74 16.77 -10.96
N PRO A 21 30.54 17.57 -9.90
CA PRO A 21 31.08 18.92 -9.80
C PRO A 21 32.54 18.94 -9.33
N VAL A 22 33.35 19.74 -10.01
CA VAL A 22 34.77 19.98 -9.74
C VAL A 22 34.95 20.79 -8.44
N SER A 23 35.84 20.28 -7.58
CA SER A 23 36.38 20.96 -6.40
C SER A 23 37.57 21.84 -6.80
N THR A 24 37.60 23.11 -6.39
CA THR A 24 38.81 23.93 -6.43
C THR A 24 39.22 24.33 -5.01
N SER A 25 40.40 23.86 -4.64
CA SER A 25 41.14 24.16 -3.41
C SER A 25 42.11 25.33 -3.60
N SER A 26 42.68 25.78 -2.47
CA SER A 26 43.76 26.77 -2.26
C SER A 26 43.23 28.19 -2.00
N LEU A 27 43.59 28.88 -0.92
CA LEU A 27 44.90 29.01 -0.27
C LEU A 27 44.79 29.27 1.25
N LEU A 28 45.69 28.67 2.02
CA LEU A 28 46.13 29.09 3.37
C LEU A 28 47.28 30.12 3.20
N PRO A 29 47.57 31.04 4.17
CA PRO A 29 48.38 30.65 5.33
C PRO A 29 48.17 31.39 6.68
N SER A 30 48.64 30.67 7.70
CA SER A 30 48.96 30.95 9.10
C SER A 30 49.25 32.40 9.58
N LEU A 31 48.83 32.68 10.83
CA LEU A 31 49.57 33.35 11.92
C LEU A 31 48.67 33.28 13.18
N ARG A 32 48.89 32.37 14.13
CA ARG A 32 49.78 32.44 15.31
C ARG A 32 49.70 33.77 16.09
N SER A 33 49.52 33.62 17.40
CA SER A 33 49.55 34.65 18.47
C SER A 33 48.17 35.33 18.65
N GLN A 34 47.56 35.49 19.82
CA GLN A 34 47.98 35.43 21.21
C GLN A 34 46.75 35.11 22.08
N TRP A 35 46.94 34.26 23.09
CA TRP A 35 46.07 34.24 24.25
C TRP A 35 46.45 35.43 25.13
N CYS A 36 45.50 36.31 25.44
CA CYS A 36 45.61 37.21 26.58
C CYS A 36 44.30 37.16 27.36
N SER A 37 44.40 36.56 28.55
CA SER A 37 43.45 36.69 29.64
C SER A 37 43.27 38.16 30.02
N SER A 38 42.03 38.62 30.22
CA SER A 38 41.52 39.00 31.55
C SER A 38 40.16 39.71 31.48
N PRO A 39 39.34 39.57 32.54
CA PRO A 39 37.97 40.06 32.64
C PRO A 39 37.91 41.48 33.22
N LEU A 40 36.83 42.21 32.91
CA LEU A 40 35.97 42.93 33.87
C LEU A 40 35.13 44.03 33.19
N ARG A 41 33.95 44.21 33.80
CA ARG A 41 33.23 45.48 34.01
C ARG A 41 32.09 45.83 33.04
N ASN A 42 30.88 45.45 33.49
CA ASN A 42 29.66 46.24 33.63
C ASN A 42 29.47 47.46 32.72
N MET A 43 28.30 47.54 32.08
CA MET A 43 27.30 48.57 32.39
C MET A 43 25.95 48.24 31.75
N LEU A 44 24.88 48.42 32.54
CA LEU A 44 23.49 48.23 32.14
C LEU A 44 23.07 49.25 31.07
N GLY A 45 22.09 48.86 30.24
CA GLY A 45 21.15 49.81 29.66
C GLY A 45 20.89 49.59 28.19
N LEU A 46 19.80 48.86 27.88
CA LEU A 46 18.93 48.96 26.70
C LEU A 46 18.12 47.65 26.56
N ARG A 47 17.22 47.40 27.53
CA ARG A 47 16.10 46.47 27.32
C ARG A 47 14.94 47.27 26.76
N GLY A 48 14.97 47.53 25.45
CA GLY A 48 13.87 48.19 24.75
C GLY A 48 14.02 47.98 23.27
N SER A 49 13.01 47.37 22.65
CA SER A 49 12.85 47.24 21.20
C SER A 49 13.62 46.12 20.47
N VAL A 50 13.58 44.88 20.96
CA VAL A 50 13.87 43.69 20.12
C VAL A 50 12.82 42.59 20.33
N ARG A 51 11.55 42.95 20.55
CA ARG A 51 10.45 41.96 20.65
C ARG A 51 9.40 42.06 19.56
N LEU A 52 9.27 43.21 18.88
CA LEU A 52 8.26 43.36 17.82
C LEU A 52 8.75 42.93 16.42
N LEU A 53 10.06 42.75 16.21
CA LEU A 53 10.62 42.26 14.94
C LEU A 53 10.83 40.74 14.90
N THR A 54 10.69 40.06 16.04
CA THR A 54 10.78 38.59 16.12
C THR A 54 9.43 37.90 15.96
N GLU A 55 8.30 38.59 16.23
CA GLU A 55 6.96 37.97 16.16
C GLU A 55 6.39 37.89 14.74
N ILE A 56 6.75 38.83 13.86
CA ILE A 56 6.33 38.79 12.44
C ILE A 56 7.04 37.65 11.68
N ASN A 57 8.29 37.35 12.05
CA ASN A 57 9.03 36.25 11.43
C ASN A 57 8.61 34.87 11.93
N GLN A 58 8.03 34.77 13.13
CA GLN A 58 7.59 33.49 13.68
C GLN A 58 6.26 33.00 13.08
N SER A 59 5.37 33.90 12.66
CA SER A 59 4.13 33.53 11.94
C SER A 59 4.37 33.21 10.46
N LEU A 60 5.35 33.86 9.82
CA LEU A 60 5.74 33.56 8.44
C LEU A 60 6.53 32.23 8.32
N LEU A 61 7.25 31.83 9.37
CA LEU A 61 7.96 30.54 9.41
C LEU A 61 7.08 29.36 9.85
N GLN A 62 5.93 29.59 10.49
CA GLN A 62 4.96 28.51 10.76
C GLN A 62 4.22 28.06 9.49
N ASN A 63 4.11 28.93 8.48
CA ASN A 63 3.49 28.60 7.20
C ASN A 63 4.48 27.99 6.18
N ALA A 64 5.79 28.16 6.38
CA ALA A 64 6.83 27.69 5.47
C ALA A 64 7.30 26.24 5.74
N THR A 65 6.93 25.64 6.88
CA THR A 65 7.27 24.25 7.23
C THR A 65 6.17 23.23 6.88
N PHE A 66 5.29 23.53 5.93
CA PHE A 66 4.44 22.51 5.28
C PHE A 66 5.13 21.88 4.06
N ARG A 67 6.47 21.77 4.08
CA ARG A 67 7.19 21.00 3.06
C ARG A 67 7.11 19.52 3.41
N CYS A 68 6.29 18.82 2.62
CA CYS A 68 6.39 17.38 2.38
C CYS A 68 6.13 16.51 3.61
N GLN A 69 4.91 16.54 4.14
CA GLN A 69 4.43 15.37 4.89
C GLN A 69 4.28 14.22 3.89
N HIS A 70 5.37 13.49 3.64
CA HIS A 70 5.32 12.19 3.00
C HIS A 70 4.58 11.27 3.98
N VAL A 71 3.27 11.12 3.78
CA VAL A 71 2.43 10.31 4.65
C VAL A 71 2.93 8.87 4.58
N GLN A 72 3.52 8.39 5.66
CA GLN A 72 3.88 6.99 5.80
C GLN A 72 2.61 6.15 5.93
N GLY A 73 2.44 5.23 4.98
CA GLY A 73 1.41 4.19 5.03
C GLY A 73 0.08 4.62 4.43
N LEU A 74 -0.11 4.34 3.14
CA LEU A 74 -1.37 4.55 2.46
C LEU A 74 -2.37 3.45 2.85
N ARG A 75 -3.09 3.66 3.96
CA ARG A 75 -4.21 2.80 4.36
C ARG A 75 -5.50 3.32 3.75
N VAL A 76 -6.08 2.51 2.86
CA VAL A 76 -7.33 2.81 2.15
C VAL A 76 -8.22 1.56 2.19
N GLY A 77 -9.49 1.71 2.57
CA GLY A 77 -10.45 0.60 2.60
C GLY A 77 -10.06 -0.54 3.54
N ASN A 78 -9.51 -0.22 4.72
CA ASN A 78 -9.05 -1.15 5.75
C ASN A 78 -7.85 -2.05 5.38
N THR A 79 -7.26 -1.86 4.19
CA THR A 79 -6.08 -2.60 3.70
C THR A 79 -4.91 -1.64 3.49
N GLU A 80 -3.69 -2.13 3.65
CA GLU A 80 -2.46 -1.38 3.37
C GLU A 80 -2.10 -1.49 1.89
N ILE A 81 -1.90 -0.35 1.23
CA ILE A 81 -1.51 -0.29 -0.18
C ILE A 81 0.01 -0.19 -0.30
N PRO A 82 0.66 -0.94 -1.22
CA PRO A 82 2.09 -0.83 -1.44
C PRO A 82 2.48 0.52 -2.06
N ASN A 83 3.46 1.19 -1.45
CA ASN A 83 3.88 2.53 -1.84
C ASN A 83 4.68 2.56 -3.17
N ASP A 84 5.37 1.47 -3.53
CA ASP A 84 6.29 1.44 -4.67
C ASP A 84 5.59 1.36 -6.05
N LYS A 85 4.26 1.17 -6.07
CA LYS A 85 3.51 0.90 -7.30
C LYS A 85 2.72 2.11 -7.79
N LYS A 86 2.44 2.12 -9.10
CA LYS A 86 1.48 3.04 -9.72
C LYS A 86 0.07 2.83 -9.13
N LEU A 87 -0.71 3.90 -9.00
CA LEU A 87 -2.04 3.87 -8.38
C LEU A 87 -2.97 2.79 -8.94
N GLU A 88 -3.03 2.66 -10.28
CA GLU A 88 -3.91 1.69 -10.93
C GLU A 88 -3.68 0.25 -10.43
N VAL A 89 -2.41 -0.12 -10.24
CA VAL A 89 -2.02 -1.45 -9.76
C VAL A 89 -2.10 -1.52 -8.23
N ALA A 90 -1.77 -0.43 -7.55
CA ALA A 90 -1.79 -0.34 -6.11
C ALA A 90 -3.22 -0.51 -5.55
N LEU A 91 -4.22 0.09 -6.19
CA LEU A 91 -5.64 -0.07 -5.81
C LEU A 91 -6.16 -1.50 -5.95
N GLN A 92 -5.58 -2.31 -6.84
CA GLN A 92 -5.99 -3.72 -7.05
C GLN A 92 -5.65 -4.63 -5.86
N TYR A 93 -4.81 -4.17 -4.92
CA TYR A 93 -4.55 -4.90 -3.68
C TYR A 93 -5.77 -4.92 -2.76
N ILE A 94 -6.68 -3.96 -2.92
CA ILE A 94 -7.94 -3.95 -2.19
C ILE A 94 -8.83 -5.05 -2.76
N HIS A 95 -9.17 -6.03 -1.92
CA HIS A 95 -10.09 -7.10 -2.32
C HIS A 95 -11.46 -6.52 -2.70
N GLY A 96 -11.87 -6.75 -3.94
CA GLY A 96 -13.09 -6.20 -4.54
C GLY A 96 -12.83 -5.09 -5.57
N ILE A 97 -11.61 -4.56 -5.66
CA ILE A 97 -11.21 -3.62 -6.71
C ILE A 97 -10.37 -4.38 -7.75
N GLY A 98 -10.91 -4.48 -8.97
CA GLY A 98 -10.19 -5.00 -10.14
C GLY A 98 -9.72 -3.89 -11.06
N ARG A 99 -9.07 -4.25 -12.18
CA ARG A 99 -8.55 -3.30 -13.19
C ARG A 99 -9.59 -2.27 -13.64
N LYS A 100 -10.81 -2.72 -13.97
CA LYS A 100 -11.90 -1.85 -14.42
C LYS A 100 -12.28 -0.80 -13.36
N ARG A 101 -12.45 -1.23 -12.10
CA ARG A 101 -12.84 -0.34 -11.01
C ARG A 101 -11.72 0.64 -10.66
N ALA A 102 -10.47 0.16 -10.63
CA ALA A 102 -9.31 1.02 -10.41
C ALA A 102 -9.23 2.13 -11.47
N HIS A 103 -9.37 1.79 -12.75
CA HIS A 103 -9.39 2.77 -13.82
C HIS A 103 -10.58 3.74 -13.71
N GLN A 104 -11.77 3.23 -13.37
CA GLN A 104 -12.96 4.06 -13.17
C GLN A 104 -12.74 5.11 -12.07
N ILE A 105 -12.23 4.71 -10.91
CA ILE A 105 -11.93 5.63 -9.79
C ILE A 105 -10.94 6.71 -10.20
N LEU A 106 -9.91 6.34 -10.96
CA LEU A 106 -8.91 7.30 -11.46
C LEU A 106 -9.51 8.29 -12.45
N CYS A 107 -10.41 7.84 -13.34
CA CYS A 107 -11.12 8.72 -14.26
C CYS A 107 -12.08 9.67 -13.53
N GLU A 108 -12.83 9.16 -12.55
CA GLU A 108 -13.80 9.97 -11.77
C GLU A 108 -13.08 11.09 -11.00
N LEU A 109 -11.93 10.80 -10.41
CA LEU A 109 -11.11 11.79 -9.72
C LEU A 109 -10.19 12.60 -10.65
N SER A 110 -10.19 12.29 -11.96
CA SER A 110 -9.28 12.88 -12.95
C SER A 110 -7.81 12.87 -12.50
N LEU A 111 -7.37 11.79 -11.84
CA LEU A 111 -6.01 11.65 -11.32
C LEU A 111 -5.08 11.03 -12.37
N VAL A 112 -3.88 11.59 -12.46
CA VAL A 112 -2.80 11.01 -13.27
C VAL A 112 -2.24 9.76 -12.58
N ASN A 113 -1.79 8.79 -13.38
CA ASN A 113 -1.12 7.57 -12.93
C ASN A 113 0.25 7.84 -12.28
N LYS A 114 0.25 8.45 -11.10
CA LYS A 114 1.42 8.69 -10.25
C LYS A 114 1.78 7.41 -9.48
N PRO A 115 3.01 7.30 -8.95
CA PRO A 115 3.31 6.31 -7.92
C PRO A 115 2.61 6.69 -6.61
N THR A 116 2.31 5.69 -5.79
CA THR A 116 1.56 5.84 -4.53
C THR A 116 2.27 6.75 -3.52
N LYS A 117 3.62 6.80 -3.58
CA LYS A 117 4.48 7.68 -2.79
C LYS A 117 4.24 9.18 -2.99
N ASP A 118 3.83 9.57 -4.19
CA ASP A 118 3.80 10.97 -4.63
C ASP A 118 2.40 11.58 -4.49
N LEU A 119 1.50 10.89 -3.79
CA LEU A 119 0.14 11.38 -3.58
C LEU A 119 0.10 12.50 -2.54
N THR A 120 -0.66 13.53 -2.87
CA THR A 120 -0.97 14.62 -1.94
C THR A 120 -2.06 14.19 -0.96
N GLY A 121 -2.07 14.78 0.25
CA GLY A 121 -3.08 14.46 1.26
C GLY A 121 -4.52 14.69 0.81
N ILE A 122 -4.76 15.62 -0.11
CA ILE A 122 -6.08 15.90 -0.69
C ILE A 122 -6.51 14.74 -1.59
N GLU A 123 -5.63 14.33 -2.53
CA GLU A 123 -5.88 13.19 -3.42
C GLU A 123 -6.16 11.90 -2.61
N LEU A 124 -5.49 11.72 -1.47
CA LEU A 124 -5.74 10.60 -0.56
C LEU A 124 -7.14 10.58 0.04
N ASN A 125 -7.63 11.73 0.48
CA ASN A 125 -8.95 11.82 1.08
C ASN A 125 -10.03 11.58 0.02
N SER A 126 -9.88 12.16 -1.18
CA SER A 126 -10.77 11.90 -2.31
C SER A 126 -10.78 10.41 -2.70
N LEU A 127 -9.61 9.76 -2.75
CA LEU A 127 -9.53 8.32 -3.00
C LEU A 127 -10.26 7.49 -1.93
N ARG A 128 -10.18 7.88 -0.66
CA ARG A 128 -10.89 7.19 0.43
C ARG A 128 -12.40 7.34 0.31
N GLU A 129 -12.88 8.52 -0.04
CA GLU A 129 -14.30 8.80 -0.24
C GLU A 129 -14.86 7.98 -1.41
N GLU A 130 -14.16 7.94 -2.54
CA GLU A 130 -14.58 7.16 -3.71
C GLU A 130 -14.56 5.65 -3.44
N VAL A 131 -13.51 5.14 -2.80
CA VAL A 131 -13.42 3.71 -2.45
C VAL A 131 -14.53 3.28 -1.48
N SER A 132 -14.95 4.18 -0.58
CA SER A 132 -16.02 3.89 0.41
C SER A 132 -17.38 3.63 -0.22
N LYS A 133 -17.61 4.05 -1.47
CA LYS A 133 -18.85 3.76 -2.22
C LYS A 133 -18.96 2.28 -2.63
N TYR A 134 -17.84 1.56 -2.69
CA TYR A 134 -17.81 0.17 -3.15
C TYR A 134 -17.74 -0.83 -1.99
N LEU A 135 -18.41 -1.97 -2.16
CA LEU A 135 -18.29 -3.11 -1.26
C LEU A 135 -16.87 -3.67 -1.32
N THR A 136 -16.16 -3.59 -0.20
CA THR A 136 -14.73 -3.86 -0.10
C THR A 136 -14.43 -4.96 0.91
N GLY A 137 -13.35 -5.71 0.69
CA GLY A 137 -12.69 -6.58 1.65
C GLY A 137 -13.66 -7.46 2.48
N PRO A 138 -13.77 -7.21 3.80
CA PRO A 138 -14.56 -8.05 4.69
C PRO A 138 -16.05 -8.04 4.35
N ASP A 139 -16.60 -6.92 3.90
CA ASP A 139 -18.02 -6.80 3.61
C ASP A 139 -18.38 -7.55 2.33
N LEU A 140 -17.53 -7.47 1.30
CA LEU A 140 -17.68 -8.29 0.10
C LEU A 140 -17.58 -9.78 0.43
N ALA A 141 -16.64 -10.18 1.29
CA ALA A 141 -16.50 -11.57 1.72
C ALA A 141 -17.72 -12.08 2.50
N ARG A 142 -18.28 -11.25 3.40
CA ARG A 142 -19.54 -11.57 4.13
C ARG A 142 -20.70 -11.72 3.15
N ARG A 143 -20.83 -10.82 2.19
CA ARG A 143 -21.90 -10.90 1.18
C ARG A 143 -21.83 -12.18 0.36
N VAL A 144 -20.65 -12.53 -0.14
CA VAL A 144 -20.44 -13.77 -0.89
C VAL A 144 -20.75 -15.01 -0.04
N LYS A 145 -20.33 -15.03 1.23
CA LYS A 145 -20.66 -16.13 2.15
C LYS A 145 -22.18 -16.24 2.38
N ALA A 146 -22.87 -15.13 2.59
CA ALA A 146 -24.32 -15.11 2.74
C ALA A 146 -25.03 -15.61 1.47
N ASP A 147 -24.54 -15.20 0.29
CA ASP A 147 -25.10 -15.66 -0.99
C ASP A 147 -24.90 -17.17 -1.20
N VAL A 148 -23.77 -17.74 -0.78
CA VAL A 148 -23.53 -19.20 -0.82
C VAL A 148 -24.38 -19.92 0.20
N GLN A 149 -24.46 -19.43 1.44
CA GLN A 149 -25.28 -20.02 2.49
C GLN A 149 -26.75 -20.08 2.05
N ARG A 150 -27.27 -18.99 1.49
CA ARG A 150 -28.61 -18.94 0.92
C ARG A 150 -28.86 -20.05 -0.13
N LEU A 151 -27.88 -20.37 -0.98
CA LEU A 151 -28.02 -21.45 -1.97
C LEU A 151 -28.07 -22.83 -1.31
N VAL A 152 -27.36 -23.01 -0.21
CA VAL A 152 -27.36 -24.24 0.59
C VAL A 152 -28.69 -24.40 1.32
N ASP A 153 -29.18 -23.34 1.96
CA ASP A 153 -30.45 -23.33 2.71
C ASP A 153 -31.66 -23.58 1.80
N ILE A 154 -31.59 -23.15 0.53
CA ILE A 154 -32.61 -23.45 -0.50
C ILE A 154 -32.55 -24.92 -0.96
N GLU A 155 -31.46 -25.63 -0.70
CA GLU A 155 -31.23 -27.02 -1.15
C GLU A 155 -31.26 -27.21 -2.68
N CYS A 156 -30.97 -26.15 -3.44
CA CYS A 156 -30.87 -26.25 -4.89
C CYS A 156 -29.64 -27.06 -5.32
N TYR A 157 -29.64 -27.58 -6.57
CA TYR A 157 -28.49 -28.32 -7.12
C TYR A 157 -27.16 -27.59 -6.91
N ARG A 158 -27.11 -26.26 -7.11
CA ARG A 158 -25.89 -25.48 -6.89
C ARG A 158 -25.45 -25.50 -5.42
N GLY A 159 -26.38 -25.39 -4.47
CA GLY A 159 -26.12 -25.47 -3.04
C GLY A 159 -25.52 -26.83 -2.66
N TYR A 160 -26.16 -27.91 -3.13
CA TYR A 160 -25.66 -29.26 -2.95
C TYR A 160 -24.20 -29.43 -3.45
N ARG A 161 -23.89 -28.91 -4.65
CA ARG A 161 -22.51 -28.91 -5.19
C ARG A 161 -21.53 -28.08 -4.37
N HIS A 162 -21.98 -26.98 -3.76
CA HIS A 162 -21.16 -26.18 -2.87
C HIS A 162 -20.78 -26.95 -1.60
N VAL A 163 -21.72 -27.73 -1.03
CA VAL A 163 -21.50 -28.62 0.13
C VAL A 163 -20.57 -29.78 -0.23
N GLU A 164 -20.80 -30.44 -1.37
CA GLU A 164 -19.95 -31.55 -1.84
C GLU A 164 -18.53 -31.12 -2.25
N GLY A 165 -18.26 -29.82 -2.37
CA GLY A 165 -16.95 -29.37 -2.87
C GLY A 165 -16.72 -29.75 -4.34
N LEU A 166 -17.77 -29.68 -5.17
CA LEU A 166 -17.71 -29.94 -6.60
C LEU A 166 -18.05 -28.68 -7.42
N PRO A 167 -17.62 -28.58 -8.69
CA PRO A 167 -17.96 -27.45 -9.53
C PRO A 167 -19.47 -27.38 -9.79
N CYS A 168 -20.02 -26.16 -9.74
CA CYS A 168 -21.45 -25.87 -9.85
C CYS A 168 -21.88 -25.28 -11.22
N ARG A 169 -20.93 -25.08 -12.15
CA ARG A 169 -21.17 -24.46 -13.48
C ARG A 169 -21.27 -25.47 -14.63
N GLY A 170 -21.66 -26.72 -14.36
CA GLY A 170 -21.79 -27.77 -15.39
C GLY A 170 -20.46 -28.35 -15.89
N GLN A 171 -19.35 -28.10 -15.19
CA GLN A 171 -18.05 -28.68 -15.53
C GLN A 171 -18.05 -30.20 -15.24
N ARG A 172 -17.38 -30.98 -16.10
CA ARG A 172 -17.21 -32.43 -15.91
C ARG A 172 -16.41 -32.70 -14.63
N THR A 173 -16.80 -33.72 -13.86
CA THR A 173 -16.19 -34.03 -12.54
C THR A 173 -15.46 -35.36 -12.46
N SER A 174 -15.53 -36.18 -13.51
CA SER A 174 -14.82 -37.47 -13.59
C SER A 174 -13.30 -37.25 -13.60
N THR A 175 -12.80 -36.45 -14.56
CA THR A 175 -11.36 -36.20 -14.73
C THR A 175 -10.90 -34.88 -14.09
N ASN A 176 -11.41 -33.75 -14.59
CA ASN A 176 -10.90 -32.42 -14.28
C ASN A 176 -11.74 -31.71 -13.22
N ALA A 177 -11.35 -31.83 -11.95
CA ALA A 177 -11.96 -31.04 -10.86
C ALA A 177 -10.99 -30.83 -9.69
N ARG A 178 -9.67 -30.92 -9.94
CA ARG A 178 -8.64 -30.96 -8.91
C ARG A 178 -8.73 -29.76 -7.97
N THR A 179 -8.69 -28.53 -8.48
CA THR A 179 -8.74 -27.32 -7.65
C THR A 179 -9.89 -27.35 -6.65
N ARG A 180 -11.13 -27.64 -7.10
CA ARG A 180 -12.30 -27.63 -6.22
C ARG A 180 -12.33 -28.83 -5.25
N LYS A 181 -12.00 -30.03 -5.72
CA LYS A 181 -11.93 -31.26 -4.88
C LYS A 181 -10.81 -31.18 -3.83
N GLU A 182 -9.69 -30.55 -4.19
CA GLU A 182 -8.52 -30.41 -3.33
C GLU A 182 -8.80 -29.49 -2.14
N HIS A 183 -9.51 -28.38 -2.35
CA HIS A 183 -9.92 -27.49 -1.27
C HIS A 183 -10.83 -28.17 -0.23
N GLN A 184 -11.60 -29.21 -0.60
CA GLN A 184 -12.39 -29.98 0.37
C GLN A 184 -11.51 -30.84 1.28
N LYS A 185 -10.46 -31.47 0.73
CA LYS A 185 -9.58 -32.39 1.47
C LYS A 185 -8.82 -31.70 2.60
N TYR A 186 -8.27 -30.52 2.35
CA TYR A 186 -7.50 -29.81 3.39
C TYR A 186 -8.41 -29.14 4.45
N GLY A 187 -9.60 -28.65 4.06
CA GLY A 187 -10.57 -28.11 5.03
C GLY A 187 -11.19 -29.17 5.96
N SER A 188 -11.22 -30.43 5.52
CA SER A 188 -11.67 -31.57 6.35
C SER A 188 -10.56 -32.18 7.20
N GLN A 189 -9.29 -32.10 6.78
CA GLN A 189 -8.13 -32.52 7.61
C GLN A 189 -8.03 -31.70 8.90
N GLU A 190 -8.21 -30.38 8.84
CA GLU A 190 -8.14 -29.50 10.02
C GLU A 190 -9.29 -29.78 11.00
N VAL A 191 -10.48 -30.11 10.48
CA VAL A 191 -11.65 -30.53 11.28
C VAL A 191 -11.42 -31.93 11.88
N ALA A 192 -10.86 -32.85 11.12
CA ALA A 192 -10.51 -34.19 11.59
C ALA A 192 -9.43 -34.16 12.69
N GLU A 193 -8.41 -33.31 12.55
CA GLU A 193 -7.39 -33.09 13.57
C GLU A 193 -7.96 -32.46 14.86
N ARG A 194 -8.92 -31.53 14.73
CA ARG A 194 -9.65 -30.98 15.89
C ARG A 194 -10.46 -32.04 16.63
N ILE A 195 -11.17 -32.91 15.91
CA ILE A 195 -11.93 -34.03 16.49
C ILE A 195 -10.97 -35.00 17.21
N ARG A 196 -9.84 -35.33 16.58
CA ARG A 196 -8.83 -36.24 17.14
C ARG A 196 -8.22 -35.67 18.43
N LYS A 197 -7.81 -34.39 18.45
CA LYS A 197 -7.32 -33.70 19.66
C LYS A 197 -8.36 -33.64 20.79
N HIS A 198 -9.65 -33.49 20.46
CA HIS A 198 -10.71 -33.48 21.46
C HIS A 198 -10.90 -34.86 22.10
N GLN A 199 -10.88 -35.92 21.30
CA GLN A 199 -10.95 -37.31 21.78
C GLN A 199 -9.74 -37.67 22.67
N GLU A 200 -8.53 -37.26 22.28
CA GLU A 200 -7.30 -37.45 23.08
C GLU A 200 -7.36 -36.73 24.44
N ARG A 201 -7.89 -35.50 24.48
CA ARG A 201 -8.10 -34.73 25.73
C ARG A 201 -9.15 -35.36 26.64
N SER A 202 -10.15 -36.03 26.08
CA SER A 202 -11.19 -36.73 26.83
C SER A 202 -10.72 -38.07 27.39
N GLN A 203 -9.76 -38.74 26.73
CA GLN A 203 -9.16 -39.99 27.20
C GLN A 203 -8.02 -39.78 28.22
N ALA A 204 -7.43 -38.58 28.26
CA ALA A 204 -6.36 -38.21 29.18
C ALA A 204 -6.85 -37.69 30.55
N LYS A 205 -8.17 -37.74 30.80
CA LYS A 205 -8.82 -37.42 32.08
C LYS A 205 -9.35 -38.68 32.72
#